data_AF-A0AAW5N3R0-F1
#
_entry.id   AF-A0AAW5N3R0-F1
#
_cell.length_a   1.000
_cell.length_b   1.000
_cell.length_c   1.000
_cell.angle_alpha   90.00
_cell.angle_beta   90.00
_cell.angle_gamma   90.00
#
_symmetry.space_group_name_H-M   'P 1'
#
loop_
_entity.id
_entity.type
_entity.pdbx_description
1 polymer ?
#
loop_
_entity_poly.entity_id
_entity_poly.type
_entity_poly.pdbx_seq_one_letter_code
_entity_poly.pdbx_strand_id
1 'polypeptide(L)' 'MDSNFVSADRLMRALSNGEFEPYLQPVVSASDLTVSGAELLVRWHMPTGEILPPAYFINRVESAGLLLPVTEKIL' A
#
# COMPACT_ATOMS: atom_id res chain seq x y z
N MET A 1 0.73 15.48 -10.86
CA MET A 1 1.15 15.15 -9.47
C MET A 1 2.66 15.19 -9.44
N ASP A 2 3.22 15.98 -8.53
CA ASP A 2 4.64 16.31 -8.53
C ASP A 2 5.50 15.10 -8.15
N SER A 3 6.49 14.81 -9.01
CA SER A 3 7.49 13.74 -8.83
C SER A 3 8.35 13.87 -7.56
N ASN A 4 8.31 15.01 -6.88
CA ASN A 4 8.99 15.23 -5.59
C ASN A 4 8.26 14.65 -4.38
N PHE A 5 6.98 14.27 -4.51
CA PHE A 5 6.19 13.78 -3.37
C PHE A 5 6.61 12.36 -2.91
N VAL A 6 7.02 11.51 -3.84
CA VAL A 6 7.41 10.11 -3.57
C VAL A 6 8.93 9.99 -3.50
N SER A 7 9.58 10.73 -2.60
CA SER A 7 11.02 10.58 -2.36
C SER A 7 11.30 9.35 -1.47
N ALA A 8 12.53 8.82 -1.50
CA ALA A 8 12.89 7.69 -0.65
C ALA A 8 12.80 8.05 0.84
N ASP A 9 13.26 9.24 1.22
CA ASP A 9 13.14 9.74 2.60
C ASP A 9 11.68 9.90 3.04
N ARG A 10 10.79 10.31 2.13
CA ARG A 10 9.36 10.42 2.44
C ARG A 10 8.73 9.05 2.67
N LEU A 11 9.08 8.05 1.86
CA LEU A 11 8.60 6.67 2.00
C LEU A 11 9.11 6.02 3.30
N MET A 12 10.38 6.23 3.66
CA MET A 12 10.91 5.76 4.94
C MET A 12 10.15 6.36 6.13
N ARG A 13 9.88 7.67 6.10
CA ARG A 13 9.07 8.33 7.14
C ARG A 13 7.64 7.79 7.17
N ALA A 14 7.01 7.61 6.00
CA ALA A 14 5.68 7.02 5.91
C ALA A 14 5.63 5.64 6.56
N LEU A 15 6.63 4.81 6.30
CA LEU A 15 6.75 3.48 6.90
C LEU A 15 6.89 3.55 8.43
N SER A 16 7.77 4.42 8.94
CA SER A 16 7.94 4.62 10.38
C SER A 16 6.68 5.17 11.07
N ASN A 17 5.91 6.01 10.36
CA ASN A 17 4.68 6.62 10.86
C ASN A 17 3.46 5.69 10.75
N GLY A 18 3.59 4.50 10.16
CA GLY A 18 2.46 3.58 9.97
C GLY A 18 1.46 4.05 8.91
N GLU A 19 1.91 4.86 7.94
CA GLU A 19 1.05 5.40 6.88
C GLU A 19 0.73 4.38 5.77
N PHE A 20 1.37 3.21 5.76
CA PHE A 20 1.01 2.10 4.89
C PHE A 20 0.07 1.15 5.62
N GLU A 21 -1.15 1.00 5.10
CA GLU A 21 -2.21 0.21 5.73
C GLU A 21 -2.71 -0.90 4.79
N PRO A 22 -3.06 -2.09 5.33
CA PRO A 22 -3.64 -3.16 4.55
C PRO A 22 -5.14 -2.93 4.32
N TYR A 23 -5.58 -3.12 3.08
CA TYR A 23 -6.98 -3.22 2.71
C TYR A 23 -7.27 -4.65 2.29
N LEU A 24 -8.43 -5.18 2.66
CA LEU A 24 -8.86 -6.52 2.23
C LEU A 24 -9.95 -6.40 1.17
N GLN A 25 -9.68 -6.92 -0.01
CA GLN A 25 -10.67 -7.03 -1.08
C GLN A 25 -11.23 -8.45 -1.10
N PRO A 26 -12.54 -8.66 -0.85
CA PRO A 26 -13.14 -10.00 -0.89
C PRO A 26 -13.01 -10.65 -2.26
N VAL A 27 -12.66 -11.93 -2.27
CA VAL A 27 -12.70 -12.80 -3.46
C VAL A 27 -13.94 -13.68 -3.34
N VAL A 28 -14.85 -13.55 -4.31
CA VAL A 28 -16.15 -14.24 -4.29
C VAL A 28 -16.17 -15.41 -5.27
N SER A 29 -16.79 -16.50 -4.84
CA SER A 29 -17.10 -17.66 -5.68
C SER A 29 -18.13 -17.27 -6.73
N ALA A 30 -17.83 -17.51 -8.01
CA ALA A 30 -18.74 -17.15 -9.11
C ALA A 30 -20.00 -18.03 -9.16
N SER A 31 -19.98 -19.24 -8.56
CA SER A 31 -21.10 -20.17 -8.60
C SER A 31 -22.21 -19.85 -7.60
N ASP A 32 -21.87 -19.26 -6.45
CA ASP A 32 -22.79 -19.06 -5.34
C ASP A 32 -22.60 -17.74 -4.56
N LEU A 33 -21.70 -16.87 -5.03
CA LEU A 33 -21.36 -15.57 -4.43
C LEU A 33 -20.85 -15.65 -2.99
N THR A 34 -20.47 -16.84 -2.53
CA THR A 34 -19.86 -16.99 -1.20
C THR A 34 -18.46 -16.37 -1.18
N VAL A 35 -18.08 -15.79 -0.04
CA VAL A 35 -16.71 -15.28 0.14
C VAL A 35 -15.77 -16.46 0.28
N SER A 36 -14.83 -16.57 -0.67
CA SER A 36 -13.84 -17.66 -0.74
C SER A 36 -12.47 -17.26 -0.18
N GLY A 37 -12.25 -15.97 0.03
CA GLY A 37 -11.01 -15.41 0.56
C GLY A 37 -10.97 -13.89 0.45
N ALA A 38 -9.78 -13.32 0.62
CA ALA A 38 -9.53 -11.90 0.38
C ALA A 38 -8.11 -11.67 -0.15
N GLU A 39 -7.95 -10.64 -0.98
CA GLU A 39 -6.65 -10.12 -1.40
C GLU A 39 -6.25 -8.97 -0.48
N LEU A 40 -5.01 -9.00 0.02
CA LEU A 40 -4.42 -7.89 0.76
C LEU A 40 -3.83 -6.89 -0.21
N LEU A 41 -4.29 -5.64 -0.12
CA LEU A 41 -3.87 -4.53 -0.96
C LEU A 41 -3.33 -3.41 -0.08
N VAL A 42 -2.07 -3.03 -0.29
CA VAL A 42 -1.48 -1.88 0.41
C VAL A 42 -2.15 -0.58 -0.04
N ARG A 43 -2.37 0.33 0.90
CA ARG A 43 -2.75 1.73 0.66
C ARG A 43 -1.82 2.65 1.45
N TRP A 44 -1.53 3.82 0.90
CA TRP A 44 -0.79 4.86 1.62
C TRP A 44 -1.76 5.93 2.09
N HIS A 45 -2.01 5.93 3.40
CA HIS A 45 -2.79 6.93 4.12
C HIS A 45 -1.92 8.15 4.42
N MET A 46 -2.11 9.20 3.63
CA MET A 46 -1.36 10.43 3.81
C MET A 46 -1.91 11.24 5.00
N PRO A 47 -1.06 12.00 5.70
CA PRO A 47 -1.50 12.90 6.77
C PRO A 47 -2.52 13.97 6.32
N THR A 48 -2.60 14.25 5.01
CA THR A 48 -3.60 15.13 4.40
C THR A 48 -5.01 14.52 4.38
N GLY A 49 -5.14 13.22 4.66
CA GLY A 49 -6.39 12.45 4.55
C GLY A 49 -6.58 11.77 3.20
N GLU A 50 -5.66 11.95 2.26
CA GLU A 50 -5.68 11.25 0.97
C GLU A 50 -5.24 9.80 1.11
N ILE A 51 -5.89 8.90 0.37
CA ILE A 51 -5.54 7.47 0.31
C ILE A 51 -5.01 7.18 -1.09
N LEU A 52 -3.71 6.93 -1.19
CA LEU A 52 -3.08 6.61 -2.47
C LEU A 52 -3.05 5.10 -2.72
N PRO A 53 -3.45 4.64 -3.92
CA PRO A 53 -3.25 3.25 -4.33
C PRO A 53 -1.78 2.98 -4.71
N PRO A 54 -1.36 1.70 -4.73
CA PRO A 54 0.04 1.31 -4.92
C PRO A 54 0.63 1.82 -6.24
N ALA A 55 -0.18 1.97 -7.29
CA ALA A 55 0.25 2.49 -8.59
C ALA A 55 0.99 3.85 -8.51
N TYR A 56 0.74 4.65 -7.47
CA TYR A 56 1.39 5.94 -7.28
C TYR A 56 2.79 5.86 -6.65
N PHE A 57 3.10 4.79 -5.91
CA PHE A 57 4.32 4.74 -5.09
C PHE A 57 5.12 3.44 -5.20
N ILE A 58 4.56 2.36 -5.74
CA ILE A 58 5.18 1.02 -5.69
C ILE A 58 6.52 0.98 -6.42
N ASN A 59 6.60 1.57 -7.63
CA ASN A 59 7.85 1.65 -8.39
C ASN A 59 8.96 2.35 -7.60
N ARG A 60 8.60 3.37 -6.81
CA ARG A 60 9.58 4.06 -5.98
C ARG A 60 9.99 3.20 -4.79
N VAL A 61 9.02 2.58 -4.09
CA VAL A 61 9.28 1.65 -2.98
C VAL A 61 10.27 0.57 -3.41
N GLU A 62 10.08 -0.02 -4.59
CA GLU A 62 11.00 -1.00 -5.19
C GLU A 62 12.38 -0.40 -5.46
N SER A 63 12.45 0.72 -6.19
CA SER A 63 13.74 1.37 -6.51
C SER A 63 14.52 1.87 -5.28
N ALA A 64 13.82 2.11 -4.17
CA ALA A 64 14.38 2.54 -2.89
C ALA A 64 14.76 1.37 -1.97
N GLY A 65 14.52 0.12 -2.38
CA GLY A 65 14.80 -1.07 -1.56
C GLY A 65 13.86 -1.24 -0.36
N LEU A 66 12.70 -0.59 -0.37
CA LEU A 66 11.74 -0.59 0.75
C LEU A 66 10.60 -1.60 0.58
N LEU A 67 10.59 -2.38 -0.51
CA LEU A 67 9.51 -3.34 -0.79
C LEU A 67 9.30 -4.31 0.38
N LEU A 68 10.36 -4.99 0.81
CA LEU A 68 10.27 -5.96 1.91
C LEU A 68 9.86 -5.31 3.23
N PRO A 69 10.46 -4.19 3.69
CA PRO A 69 10.02 -3.49 4.89
C PRO A 69 8.54 -3.06 4.87
N VAL A 70 8.03 -2.61 3.72
CA VAL A 70 6.60 -2.26 3.58
C VAL A 70 5.73 -3.51 3.67
N THR A 71 6.11 -4.59 2.99
CA THR A 71 5.38 -5.87 3.05
C THR A 71 5.33 -6.43 4.48
N GLU A 72 6.45 -6.50 5.19
CA GLU A 72 6.50 -7.00 6.58
C GLU A 72 5.65 -6.17 7.54
N LYS A 73 5.46 -4.88 7.27
CA LYS A 73 4.69 -3.98 8.14
C LYS A 73 3.17 -4.20 8.04
N ILE A 74 2.69 -4.71 6.92
CA ILE A 74 1.26 -4.85 6.61
C ILE A 74 0.76 -6.30 6.63
N LEU A 75 1.65 -7.27 6.84
CA LEU A 75 1.34 -8.67 7.11
C LEU A 75 0.98 -8.87 8.59
#